data_AF-A0A3D0YWS8-F1
#
_entry.id   AF-A0A3D0YWS8-F1
#
_cell.length_a   1.000
_cell.length_b   1.000
_cell.length_c   1.000
_cell.angle_alpha   90.00
_cell.angle_beta   90.00
_cell.angle_gamma   90.00
#
_symmetry.space_group_name_H-M   'P 1'
#
loop_
_entity.id
_entity.type
_entity.pdbx_description
1 polymer ?
#
loop_
_entity_poly.entity_id
_entity_poly.type
_entity_poly.pdbx_seq_one_letter_code
_entity_poly.pdbx_strand_id
1 'polypeptide(L)' 'MYSFQVRLSEREQARQAARRLVDEFKVTGEISTSPLAGGLWLLSVDAEASLPEAWLAGLQDQISPPATPGDGD' A
#
# COMPACT_ATOMS: atom_id res chain seq x y z
N MET A 1 -6.85 4.48 15.95
CA MET A 1 -7.31 3.93 14.65
C MET A 1 -6.74 4.78 13.55
N TYR A 2 -5.86 4.17 12.76
CA TYR A 2 -5.18 4.77 11.63
C TYR A 2 -5.54 3.94 10.40
N SER A 3 -6.13 4.58 9.39
CA SER A 3 -6.48 3.89 8.16
C SER A 3 -5.92 4.60 6.94
N PHE A 4 -5.47 3.80 5.98
CA PHE A 4 -4.91 4.30 4.74
C PHE A 4 -5.26 3.35 3.59
N GLN A 5 -5.20 3.90 2.37
CA GLN A 5 -5.57 3.20 1.15
C GLN A 5 -4.51 3.40 0.08
N VAL A 6 -4.23 2.31 -0.64
CA VAL A 6 -3.11 2.20 -1.55
C VAL A 6 -3.60 1.59 -2.85
N ARG A 7 -3.28 2.22 -3.98
CA ARG A 7 -3.68 1.75 -5.32
C ARG A 7 -2.50 1.08 -6.00
N LEU A 8 -2.69 -0.15 -6.44
CA LEU A 8 -1.67 -1.00 -7.03
C LEU A 8 -2.12 -1.43 -8.42
N SER A 9 -1.18 -1.56 -9.35
CA SER A 9 -1.49 -1.97 -10.72
C SER A 9 -1.72 -3.47 -10.86
N GLU A 10 -1.31 -4.26 -9.87
CA GLU A 10 -1.35 -5.71 -9.92
C GLU A 10 -1.88 -6.33 -8.63
N ARG A 11 -2.64 -7.41 -8.79
CA ARG A 11 -3.15 -8.22 -7.67
C ARG A 11 -2.04 -8.78 -6.79
N GLU A 12 -0.96 -9.26 -7.42
CA GLU A 12 0.17 -9.88 -6.73
C GLU A 12 0.83 -8.86 -5.79
N GLN A 13 1.03 -7.63 -6.26
CA GLN A 13 1.58 -6.55 -5.44
C GLN A 13 0.67 -6.22 -4.26
N ALA A 14 -0.66 -6.17 -4.45
CA ALA A 14 -1.63 -5.97 -3.37
C ALA A 14 -1.57 -7.06 -2.31
N ARG A 15 -1.44 -8.32 -2.73
CA ARG A 15 -1.28 -9.46 -1.83
C ARG A 15 0.05 -9.45 -1.09
N GLN A 16 1.15 -9.16 -1.78
CA GLN A 16 2.48 -9.10 -1.16
C GLN A 16 2.54 -7.96 -0.14
N ALA A 17 2.03 -6.77 -0.47
CA ALA A 17 1.95 -5.65 0.46
C ALA A 17 1.11 -6.00 1.70
N ALA A 18 -0.07 -6.59 1.52
CA ALA A 18 -0.91 -7.10 2.62
C ALA A 18 -0.19 -8.15 3.49
N ARG A 19 0.57 -9.06 2.86
CA ARG A 19 1.34 -10.08 3.58
C ARG A 19 2.45 -9.47 4.42
N ARG A 20 3.22 -8.54 3.87
CA ARG A 20 4.32 -7.86 4.56
C ARG A 20 3.82 -7.05 5.76
N LEU A 21 2.67 -6.39 5.62
CA LEU A 21 1.97 -5.71 6.71
C LEU A 21 1.78 -6.62 7.94
N VAL A 22 1.24 -7.81 7.73
CA VAL A 22 1.01 -8.76 8.83
C VAL A 22 2.31 -9.40 9.32
N ASP A 23 3.18 -9.80 8.40
CA ASP A 23 4.34 -10.65 8.72
C ASP A 23 5.51 -9.85 9.27
N GLU A 24 5.93 -8.78 8.58
CA GLU A 24 7.08 -7.95 8.94
C GLU A 24 6.70 -6.88 9.97
N PHE A 25 5.58 -6.20 9.75
CA PHE A 25 5.19 -5.04 10.57
C PHE A 25 4.23 -5.36 11.69
N LYS A 26 3.79 -6.63 11.78
CA LYS A 26 2.84 -7.11 12.80
C LYS A 26 1.62 -6.21 12.91
N VAL A 27 1.14 -5.65 11.80
CA VAL A 27 -0.02 -4.76 11.79
C VAL A 27 -1.22 -5.53 12.32
N THR A 28 -1.76 -5.07 13.44
CA THR A 28 -2.97 -5.60 14.06
C THR A 28 -4.13 -4.70 13.64
N GLY A 29 -4.99 -5.24 12.78
CA GLY A 29 -6.08 -4.49 12.16
C GLY A 29 -6.75 -5.24 11.01
N GLU A 30 -7.67 -4.56 10.33
CA GLU A 30 -8.33 -5.07 9.13
C GLU A 30 -7.52 -4.73 7.89
N ILE A 31 -7.16 -5.74 7.09
CA ILE A 31 -6.46 -5.55 5.82
C ILE A 31 -7.32 -6.18 4.72
N SER A 32 -7.78 -5.35 3.79
CA SER A 32 -8.64 -5.75 2.69
C SER A 32 -8.03 -5.38 1.34
N THR A 33 -8.15 -6.28 0.36
CA THR A 33 -7.76 -6.01 -1.03
C THR A 33 -8.97 -6.12 -1.93
N SER A 34 -9.28 -5.05 -2.66
CA SER A 34 -10.43 -4.96 -3.56
C SER A 34 -9.99 -4.62 -4.98
N PRO A 35 -10.48 -5.32 -6.02
CA PRO A 35 -10.22 -4.92 -7.40
C PRO A 35 -10.90 -3.57 -7.69
N LEU A 36 -10.21 -2.71 -8.45
CA LEU A 36 -10.69 -1.42 -8.94
C LEU A 36 -10.89 -1.45 -10.46
N ALA A 37 -11.65 -0.49 -10.97
CA ALA A 37 -11.80 -0.28 -12.40
C ALA A 37 -10.45 0.03 -13.07
N GLY A 38 -10.27 -0.42 -14.31
CA GLY A 38 -9.03 -0.20 -15.07
C GLY A 38 -7.88 -1.17 -14.73
N GLY A 39 -8.18 -2.32 -14.13
CA GLY A 39 -7.17 -3.34 -13.80
C GLY A 39 -6.37 -3.05 -12.53
N LEU A 40 -6.71 -1.97 -11.82
CA LEU A 40 -6.09 -1.59 -10.57
C LEU A 40 -6.62 -2.42 -9.40
N TRP A 41 -5.90 -2.38 -8.29
CA TRP A 41 -6.21 -3.03 -7.02
C TRP A 41 -6.07 -2.03 -5.89
N LEU A 42 -7.05 -1.98 -5.00
CA LEU A 42 -7.04 -1.19 -3.78
C LEU A 42 -6.62 -2.09 -2.62
N LEU A 43 -5.59 -1.69 -1.89
CA LEU A 43 -5.26 -2.21 -0.58
C LEU A 43 -5.75 -1.21 0.46
N SER A 44 -6.70 -1.62 1.29
CA SER A 44 -7.21 -0.86 2.43
C SER A 44 -6.70 -1.48 3.70
N VAL A 45 -6.14 -0.65 4.58
CA VAL A 45 -5.60 -1.08 5.87
C VAL A 45 -6.21 -0.19 6.93
N ASP A 46 -6.86 -0.80 7.89
CA ASP A 46 -7.38 -0.19 9.10
C ASP A 46 -6.62 -0.78 10.27
N ALA A 47 -5.65 -0.03 10.80
CA ALA A 47 -4.82 -0.45 11.92
C ALA A 47 -5.29 0.19 13.22
N GLU A 48 -5.37 -0.62 14.29
CA GLU A 48 -5.70 -0.08 15.61
C GLU A 48 -4.56 0.79 16.15
N ALA A 49 -3.32 0.36 15.90
CA ALA A 49 -2.09 1.05 16.26
C ALA A 49 -1.59 1.96 15.14
N SER A 50 -1.02 3.10 15.51
CA SER A 50 -0.39 4.01 14.56
C SER A 50 0.84 3.35 13.95
N LEU A 51 0.88 3.27 12.61
CA LEU A 51 2.04 2.76 11.90
C LEU A 51 3.17 3.79 11.92
N PRO A 52 4.44 3.34 11.98
CA PRO A 52 5.58 4.25 11.91
C PRO A 52 5.63 4.97 10.55
N GLU A 53 5.88 6.27 10.53
CA GLU A 53 5.95 7.09 9.30
C GLU A 53 6.96 6.56 8.27
N ALA A 54 8.08 5.98 8.73
CA ALA A 54 9.07 5.33 7.87
C ALA A 54 8.45 4.22 7.00
N TRP A 55 7.40 3.57 7.50
CA TRP A 55 6.68 2.55 6.76
C TRP A 55 5.78 3.15 5.67
N LEU A 56 5.06 4.23 5.98
CA LEU A 56 4.24 4.93 5.00
C LEU A 56 5.10 5.43 3.84
N ALA A 57 6.29 5.94 4.14
CA ALA A 57 7.27 6.33 3.14
C ALA A 57 7.77 5.14 2.31
N GLY A 58 8.15 4.02 2.94
CA GLY A 58 8.62 2.82 2.25
C GLY A 58 7.53 2.10 1.45
N LEU A 59 6.26 2.28 1.82
CA LEU A 59 5.16 1.86 0.97
C LEU A 59 5.09 2.78 -0.24
N GLN A 60 4.98 4.09 -0.03
CA GLN A 60 4.84 5.11 -1.07
C GLN A 60 5.94 5.02 -2.16
N ASP A 61 7.15 4.63 -1.77
CA ASP A 61 8.27 4.33 -2.65
C ASP A 61 8.03 3.09 -3.55
N GLN A 62 7.44 2.03 -3.00
CA GLN A 62 7.12 0.80 -3.74
C GLN A 62 5.86 0.91 -4.63
N ILE A 63 4.93 1.81 -4.29
CA ILE A 63 3.67 2.04 -5.04
C ILE A 63 3.79 3.13 -6.08
N SER A 64 4.81 3.99 -5.97
CA SER A 64 5.06 4.95 -7.04
C SER A 64 5.38 4.13 -8.28
N PRO A 65 4.60 4.22 -9.38
CA PRO A 65 5.18 3.88 -10.67
C PRO A 65 6.49 4.68 -10.77
N PRO A 66 7.56 4.15 -11.38
CA PRO A 66 8.77 4.94 -11.57
C PRO A 66 8.30 6.29 -12.08
N ALA A 67 8.56 7.36 -11.32
CA ALA A 67 8.17 8.69 -11.74
C ALA A 67 8.75 8.81 -13.14
N THR A 68 7.89 8.80 -14.17
CA THR A 68 8.36 9.04 -15.53
C THR A 68 9.14 10.33 -15.40
N PRO A 69 10.46 10.36 -15.63
CA PRO A 69 11.20 11.62 -15.59
C PRO A 69 10.67 12.43 -16.76
N GLY A 70 9.71 13.29 -16.44
CA GLY A 70 9.00 14.14 -17.37
C GLY A 70 9.08 15.54 -16.81
N ASP A 71 9.90 16.34 -17.49
CA ASP A 71 9.94 17.79 -17.46
C ASP A 71 10.74 18.46 -16.33
N GLY A 72 11.89 19.02 -16.73
CA GLY A 72 12.77 19.84 -15.93
C GLY A 72 13.78 20.56 -16.83
N ASP A 73 13.25 21.51 -17.62
CA ASP A 73 13.87 22.64 -18.36
C ASP A 73 14.87 22.34 -19.50
#